data_AF-A0A7S0H843-F1
#
_entry.id   AF-A0A7S0H843-F1
#
_cell.length_a   1.000
_cell.length_b   1.000
_cell.length_c   1.000
_cell.angle_alpha   90.00
_cell.angle_beta   90.00
_cell.angle_gamma   90.00
#
_symmetry.space_group_name_H-M   'P 1'
#
loop_
_entity.id
_entity.type
_entity.pdbx_description
1 polymer ?
#
loop_
_entity_poly.entity_id
_entity_poly.type
_entity_poly.pdbx_seq_one_letter_code
_entity_poly.pdbx_strand_id
1 'polypeptide(L)'
;MTAASIGYTAPSEPRGVSSYLQNALAASVDPDCRTFEVNLEEYEGLSRKMRKSVSKNAFKVFDKCRLLVLRNAVPPEVVLKLQTNFTQYLKLLSNTSNEETVAHTCRTTWGESFCLHSIGDDRWEVLLSNEWTPKAFLHPVVQIILRRALGEDYSVHSIGAAVSEPKTPEGHWHMDQSPIFGDNSYANHGFGGHDIPSTAITLIAPLADMTPEFGPTEFCIGSSYLAGVNLKPESLEDITQPE
;
A
#
# COMPACT_ATOMS: atom_id res chain seq x y z
N MET A 1 -15.25 -45.55 4.60
CA MET A 1 -15.73 -44.25 5.10
C MET A 1 -15.99 -43.38 3.89
N THR A 2 -17.25 -43.20 3.52
CA THR A 2 -17.70 -42.39 2.39
C THR A 2 -17.93 -40.96 2.90
N ALA A 3 -17.14 -40.00 2.41
CA ALA A 3 -17.36 -38.59 2.71
C ALA A 3 -18.68 -38.15 2.06
N ALA A 4 -19.63 -37.70 2.87
CA ALA A 4 -20.85 -37.09 2.38
C ALA A 4 -20.51 -35.74 1.75
N SER A 5 -20.71 -35.63 0.44
CA SER A 5 -20.68 -34.36 -0.30
C SER A 5 -21.89 -33.54 0.17
N ILE A 6 -21.63 -32.49 0.95
CA ILE A 6 -22.64 -31.48 1.26
C ILE A 6 -22.75 -30.61 0.01
N GLY A 7 -23.82 -30.79 -0.75
CA GLY A 7 -24.13 -29.95 -1.90
C GLY A 7 -24.39 -28.52 -1.45
N TYR A 8 -23.39 -27.65 -1.58
CA TYR A 8 -23.55 -26.22 -1.41
C TYR A 8 -24.14 -25.65 -2.71
N THR A 9 -25.46 -25.41 -2.73
CA THR A 9 -26.06 -24.58 -3.76
C THR A 9 -25.72 -23.13 -3.47
N ALA A 10 -24.86 -22.53 -4.29
CA ALA A 10 -24.51 -21.12 -4.20
C ALA A 10 -25.78 -20.26 -4.24
N PRO A 11 -25.96 -19.29 -3.33
CA PRO A 11 -27.15 -18.44 -3.32
C PRO A 11 -27.26 -17.67 -4.64
N SER A 12 -28.48 -17.62 -5.18
CA SER A 12 -28.86 -16.81 -6.34
C SER A 12 -28.62 -15.33 -6.02
N GLU A 13 -27.62 -14.76 -6.69
CA GLU A 13 -27.06 -13.40 -6.57
C GLU A 13 -26.83 -12.89 -5.13
N PRO A 14 -25.56 -12.71 -4.72
CA PRO A 14 -25.28 -12.16 -3.40
C PRO A 14 -25.78 -10.72 -3.33
N ARG A 15 -26.70 -10.45 -2.40
CA ARG A 15 -27.25 -9.12 -2.08
C ARG A 15 -26.20 -8.05 -1.65
N GLY A 16 -24.91 -8.30 -1.83
CA GLY A 16 -23.80 -7.41 -1.44
C GLY A 16 -23.00 -6.82 -2.61
N VAL A 17 -22.95 -7.48 -3.79
CA VAL A 17 -22.03 -7.08 -4.88
C VAL A 17 -22.32 -5.66 -5.40
N SER A 18 -23.59 -5.30 -5.52
CA SER A 18 -24.02 -3.97 -5.93
C SER A 18 -23.49 -2.87 -4.98
N SER A 19 -23.49 -3.11 -3.67
CA SER A 19 -22.99 -2.13 -2.70
C SER A 19 -21.48 -1.91 -2.81
N TYR A 20 -20.71 -2.96 -3.13
CA TYR A 20 -19.26 -2.87 -3.29
C TYR A 20 -18.88 -2.08 -4.55
N LEU A 21 -19.60 -2.32 -5.65
CA LEU A 21 -19.46 -1.56 -6.88
C LEU A 21 -19.86 -0.09 -6.69
N GLN A 22 -20.96 0.17 -5.98
CA GLN A 22 -21.39 1.54 -5.64
C GLN A 22 -20.33 2.26 -4.79
N ASN A 23 -19.74 1.58 -3.79
CA ASN A 23 -18.67 2.17 -2.98
C ASN A 23 -17.40 2.43 -3.78
N ALA A 24 -17.01 1.50 -4.66
CA ALA A 24 -15.87 1.68 -5.56
C ALA A 24 -16.08 2.87 -6.50
N LEU A 25 -17.27 2.98 -7.12
CA LEU A 25 -17.63 4.09 -8.00
C LEU A 25 -17.71 5.41 -7.24
N ALA A 26 -18.33 5.41 -6.05
CA ALA A 26 -18.40 6.60 -5.20
C ALA A 26 -17.00 7.10 -4.87
N ALA A 27 -16.09 6.21 -4.46
CA ALA A 27 -14.70 6.58 -4.18
C ALA A 27 -13.95 7.08 -5.42
N SER A 28 -14.17 6.50 -6.60
CA SER A 28 -13.44 6.90 -7.82
C SER A 28 -13.82 8.29 -8.34
N VAL A 29 -15.03 8.76 -8.04
CA VAL A 29 -15.52 10.09 -8.43
C VAL A 29 -15.46 11.12 -7.29
N ASP A 30 -15.24 10.69 -6.05
CA ASP A 30 -15.18 11.57 -4.87
C ASP A 30 -13.95 12.51 -4.95
N PRO A 31 -14.15 13.84 -4.91
CA PRO A 31 -13.05 14.80 -4.96
C PRO A 31 -12.01 14.58 -3.85
N ASP A 32 -12.43 14.16 -2.65
CA ASP A 32 -11.49 13.89 -1.56
C ASP A 32 -10.57 12.72 -1.92
N CYS A 33 -11.05 11.70 -2.65
CA CYS A 33 -10.20 10.57 -2.99
C CYS A 33 -9.23 10.86 -4.13
N ARG A 34 -9.49 11.88 -4.95
CA ARG A 34 -8.68 12.24 -6.11
C ARG A 34 -7.61 13.28 -5.82
N THR A 35 -7.90 14.24 -4.93
CA THR A 35 -7.04 15.41 -4.74
C THR A 35 -6.80 15.77 -3.28
N PHE A 36 -7.28 14.98 -2.31
CA PHE A 36 -7.03 15.30 -0.92
C PHE A 36 -5.60 15.00 -0.52
N GLU A 37 -4.93 16.03 -0.03
CA GLU A 37 -3.57 15.98 0.45
C GLU A 37 -3.52 16.64 1.82
N VAL A 38 -2.74 16.09 2.75
CA VAL A 38 -2.51 16.73 4.05
C VAL A 38 -1.08 17.24 4.09
N ASN A 39 -0.92 18.57 4.17
CA ASN A 39 0.38 19.18 4.40
C ASN A 39 0.73 19.12 5.90
N LEU A 40 1.76 18.36 6.25
CA LEU A 40 2.19 18.15 7.63
C LEU A 40 3.11 19.25 8.16
N GLU A 41 3.67 20.11 7.31
CA GLU A 41 4.44 21.28 7.77
C GLU A 41 3.55 22.25 8.56
N GLU A 42 2.30 22.43 8.11
CA GLU A 42 1.32 23.25 8.78
C GLU A 42 0.91 22.67 10.15
N TYR A 43 1.06 21.35 10.34
CA TYR A 43 0.62 20.62 11.54
C TYR A 43 1.38 21.04 12.81
N GLU A 44 2.68 21.34 12.68
CA GLU A 44 3.53 21.68 13.82
C GLU A 44 3.12 23.00 14.49
N GLY A 45 2.59 23.96 13.72
CA GLY A 45 2.07 25.22 14.25
C GLY A 45 0.67 25.13 14.89
N LEU A 46 -0.03 24.02 14.72
CA LEU A 46 -1.44 23.92 15.13
C LEU A 46 -1.64 23.72 16.64
N SER A 47 -2.74 24.26 17.16
CA SER A 47 -3.22 23.91 18.50
C SER A 47 -3.55 22.42 18.61
N ARG A 48 -3.50 21.86 19.84
CA ARG A 48 -3.86 20.45 20.10
C ARG A 48 -5.23 20.06 19.53
N LYS A 49 -6.22 20.95 19.63
CA LYS A 49 -7.58 20.72 19.08
C LYS A 49 -7.56 20.63 17.55
N MET A 50 -6.83 21.53 16.90
CA MET A 50 -6.69 21.54 15.44
C MET A 50 -5.91 20.32 14.94
N ARG A 51 -4.80 19.95 15.60
CA ARG A 51 -4.06 18.72 15.32
C ARG A 51 -4.96 17.48 15.38
N LYS A 52 -5.81 17.36 16.42
CA LYS A 52 -6.78 16.27 16.54
C LYS A 52 -7.80 16.27 15.38
N SER A 53 -8.23 17.46 14.93
CA SER A 53 -9.13 17.60 13.79
C SER A 53 -8.46 17.15 12.49
N VAL A 54 -7.21 17.57 12.24
CA VAL A 54 -6.44 17.17 11.06
C VAL A 54 -6.26 15.66 11.03
N SER A 55 -5.81 15.04 12.13
CA SER A 55 -5.66 13.59 12.21
C SER A 55 -6.98 12.84 11.99
N LYS A 56 -8.10 13.37 12.51
CA LYS A 56 -9.43 12.78 12.30
C LYS A 56 -9.85 12.85 10.83
N ASN A 57 -9.63 13.98 10.18
CA ASN A 57 -9.96 14.17 8.76
C ASN A 57 -9.08 13.31 7.86
N ALA A 58 -7.77 13.28 8.12
CA ALA A 58 -6.81 12.43 7.42
C ALA A 58 -7.21 10.95 7.50
N PHE A 59 -7.56 10.46 8.69
CA PHE A 59 -8.06 9.09 8.85
C PHE A 59 -9.39 8.87 8.12
N LYS A 60 -10.33 9.83 8.16
CA LYS A 60 -11.61 9.71 7.45
C LYS A 60 -11.40 9.55 5.95
N VAL A 61 -10.48 10.31 5.36
CA VAL A 61 -10.14 10.21 3.94
C VAL A 61 -9.42 8.89 3.67
N PHE A 62 -8.43 8.51 4.48
CA PHE A 62 -7.75 7.22 4.33
C PHE A 62 -8.72 6.03 4.42
N ASP A 63 -9.65 6.04 5.37
CA ASP A 63 -10.64 4.97 5.53
C ASP A 63 -11.60 4.90 4.33
N LYS A 64 -12.03 6.05 3.82
CA LYS A 64 -12.91 6.14 2.63
C LYS A 64 -12.18 5.75 1.34
N CYS A 65 -10.98 6.26 1.12
CA CYS A 65 -10.31 6.20 -0.18
C CYS A 65 -9.28 5.07 -0.26
N ARG A 66 -8.91 4.48 0.88
CA ARG A 66 -7.81 3.51 1.05
C ARG A 66 -6.46 4.00 0.50
N LEU A 67 -6.35 5.31 0.32
CA LEU A 67 -5.19 6.05 -0.15
C LEU A 67 -5.18 7.40 0.55
N LEU A 68 -3.99 7.89 0.91
CA LEU A 68 -3.80 9.22 1.47
C LEU A 68 -2.42 9.75 1.14
N VAL A 69 -2.37 10.97 0.60
CA VAL A 69 -1.11 11.68 0.35
C VAL A 69 -0.82 12.62 1.53
N LEU A 70 0.36 12.42 2.15
CA LEU A 70 0.85 13.26 3.24
C LEU A 70 2.05 14.06 2.74
N ARG A 71 1.86 15.34 2.43
CA ARG A 71 2.95 16.24 2.06
C ARG A 71 3.81 16.57 3.27
N ASN A 72 5.12 16.68 3.03
CA ASN A 72 6.10 17.04 4.05
C ASN A 72 6.06 16.09 5.27
N ALA A 73 5.66 14.83 5.07
CA ALA A 73 5.68 13.81 6.12
C ALA A 73 7.10 13.43 6.54
N VAL A 74 8.04 13.55 5.59
CA VAL A 74 9.47 13.35 5.81
C VAL A 74 10.17 14.68 5.53
N PRO A 75 10.91 15.25 6.49
CA PRO A 75 11.64 16.49 6.27
C PRO A 75 12.66 16.35 5.12
N PRO A 76 12.85 17.37 4.27
CA PRO A 76 13.73 17.30 3.10
C PRO A 76 15.17 16.89 3.45
N GLU A 77 15.71 17.34 4.57
CA GLU A 77 17.04 16.97 5.04
C GLU A 77 17.15 15.49 5.42
N VAL A 78 16.06 14.88 5.88
CA VAL A 78 15.98 13.44 6.14
C VAL A 78 15.95 12.68 4.83
N VAL A 79 15.17 13.15 3.84
CA VAL A 79 15.14 12.55 2.48
C VAL A 79 16.53 12.59 1.84
N LEU A 80 17.22 13.73 1.85
CA LEU A 80 18.58 13.88 1.30
C LEU A 80 19.59 12.94 1.98
N LYS A 81 19.48 12.78 3.31
CA LYS A 81 20.32 11.84 4.06
C LYS A 81 20.02 10.39 3.66
N LEU A 82 18.74 10.03 3.54
CA LEU A 82 18.33 8.69 3.11
C LEU A 82 18.81 8.39 1.69
N GLN A 83 18.65 9.33 0.75
CA GLN A 83 19.17 9.23 -0.61
C GLN A 83 20.69 8.98 -0.64
N THR A 84 21.45 9.77 0.12
CA THR A 84 22.91 9.66 0.19
C THR A 84 23.32 8.31 0.74
N ASN A 85 22.74 7.91 1.87
CA ASN A 85 23.02 6.61 2.50
C ASN A 85 22.63 5.46 1.55
N PHE A 86 21.45 5.53 0.93
CA PHE A 86 20.95 4.50 0.04
C PHE A 86 21.81 4.36 -1.21
N THR A 87 22.26 5.47 -1.79
CA THR A 87 23.20 5.46 -2.92
C THR A 87 24.53 4.79 -2.55
N GLN A 88 25.06 5.08 -1.35
CA GLN A 88 26.26 4.40 -0.85
C GLN A 88 26.02 2.90 -0.63
N TYR A 89 24.86 2.54 -0.10
CA TYR A 89 24.46 1.16 0.11
C TYR A 89 24.37 0.39 -1.22
N LEU A 90 23.72 0.95 -2.24
CA LEU A 90 23.67 0.35 -3.58
C LEU A 90 25.07 0.16 -4.19
N LYS A 91 25.97 1.16 -4.04
CA LYS A 91 27.36 1.04 -4.51
C LYS A 91 28.13 -0.07 -3.80
N LEU A 92 27.88 -0.26 -2.50
CA LEU A 92 28.48 -1.37 -1.74
C LEU A 92 27.96 -2.71 -2.26
N LEU A 93 26.64 -2.82 -2.48
CA LEU A 93 26.04 -4.03 -3.06
C LEU A 93 26.60 -4.32 -4.46
N SER A 94 26.70 -3.32 -5.35
CA SER A 94 27.19 -3.51 -6.72
C SER A 94 28.66 -3.89 -6.81
N ASN A 95 29.48 -3.42 -5.86
CA ASN A 95 30.91 -3.74 -5.82
C ASN A 95 31.20 -5.10 -5.15
N THR A 96 30.18 -5.70 -4.53
CA THR A 96 30.31 -6.98 -3.86
C THR A 96 30.06 -8.10 -4.88
N SER A 97 31.12 -8.70 -5.39
CA SER A 97 31.04 -9.76 -6.41
C SER A 97 30.68 -11.14 -5.86
N ASN A 98 30.61 -11.30 -4.53
CA ASN A 98 30.28 -12.55 -3.88
C ASN A 98 28.92 -12.45 -3.18
N GLU A 99 27.95 -13.26 -3.63
CA GLU A 99 26.61 -13.38 -3.05
C GLU A 99 26.65 -13.66 -1.53
N GLU A 100 27.65 -14.43 -1.06
CA GLU A 100 27.85 -14.73 0.36
C GLU A 100 28.19 -13.46 1.17
N THR A 101 28.92 -12.52 0.57
CA THR A 101 29.24 -11.24 1.20
C THR A 101 28.03 -10.30 1.22
N VAL A 102 27.17 -10.33 0.19
CA VAL A 102 25.88 -9.61 0.19
C VAL A 102 24.98 -10.12 1.31
N ALA A 103 24.87 -11.45 1.47
CA ALA A 103 24.08 -12.07 2.52
C ALA A 103 24.57 -11.72 3.94
N HIS A 104 25.88 -11.60 4.15
CA HIS A 104 26.44 -11.20 5.46
C HIS A 104 26.34 -9.69 5.74
N THR A 105 26.36 -8.86 4.71
CA THR A 105 26.30 -7.40 4.84
C THR A 105 24.86 -6.92 4.99
N CYS A 106 23.92 -7.68 4.43
CA CYS A 106 22.51 -7.35 4.52
C CYS A 106 21.88 -7.83 5.83
N ARG A 107 21.11 -6.92 6.43
CA ARG A 107 20.19 -7.24 7.52
C ARG A 107 18.82 -6.77 7.07
N THR A 108 17.86 -7.68 6.99
CA THR A 108 16.48 -7.36 6.65
C THR A 108 15.69 -7.04 7.93
N THR A 109 14.43 -6.65 7.80
CA THR A 109 13.62 -6.18 8.93
C THR A 109 13.22 -7.34 9.85
N TRP A 110 12.96 -8.53 9.28
CA TRP A 110 12.52 -9.76 9.97
C TRP A 110 13.25 -11.04 9.55
N GLY A 111 14.42 -10.94 8.91
CA GLY A 111 15.15 -12.11 8.45
C GLY A 111 14.60 -12.70 7.16
N GLU A 112 13.96 -11.86 6.33
CA GLU A 112 13.60 -12.18 4.95
C GLU A 112 14.78 -12.81 4.20
N SER A 113 14.48 -13.75 3.30
CA SER A 113 15.50 -14.58 2.63
C SER A 113 16.31 -13.85 1.56
N PHE A 114 15.98 -12.59 1.28
CA PHE A 114 16.63 -11.78 0.25
C PHE A 114 16.82 -10.35 0.72
N CYS A 115 17.77 -9.69 0.08
CA CYS A 115 18.14 -8.30 0.34
C CYS A 115 18.09 -7.45 -0.91
N LEU A 116 18.31 -8.12 -2.04
CA LEU A 116 18.21 -7.60 -3.37
C LEU A 116 17.45 -8.65 -4.17
N HIS A 117 16.31 -8.27 -4.71
CA HIS A 117 15.48 -9.13 -5.56
C HIS A 117 15.20 -8.42 -6.87
N SER A 118 15.61 -9.05 -7.98
CA SER A 118 15.33 -8.54 -9.32
C SER A 118 13.89 -8.87 -9.71
N ILE A 119 13.15 -7.86 -10.16
CA ILE A 119 11.79 -8.00 -10.69
C ILE A 119 11.88 -7.69 -12.20
N GLY A 120 12.23 -8.71 -12.98
CA GLY A 120 12.64 -8.52 -14.38
C GLY A 120 14.08 -8.02 -14.47
N ASP A 121 14.40 -7.32 -15.57
CA ASP A 121 15.78 -6.89 -15.88
C ASP A 121 16.13 -5.49 -15.36
N ASP A 122 15.12 -4.63 -15.15
CA ASP A 122 15.32 -3.19 -14.92
C ASP A 122 14.78 -2.70 -13.55
N ARG A 123 14.20 -3.59 -12.74
CA ARG A 123 13.61 -3.24 -11.45
C ARG A 123 14.16 -4.10 -10.32
N TRP A 124 14.43 -3.44 -9.20
CA TRP A 124 15.03 -4.07 -8.02
C TRP A 124 14.22 -3.73 -6.77
N GLU A 125 13.94 -4.75 -5.97
CA GLU A 125 13.50 -4.59 -4.59
C GLU A 125 14.71 -4.76 -3.66
N VAL A 126 14.96 -3.75 -2.84
CA VAL A 126 16.07 -3.74 -1.90
C VAL A 126 15.51 -3.72 -0.49
N LEU A 127 15.65 -4.81 0.26
CA LEU A 127 15.24 -4.85 1.67
C LEU A 127 16.33 -4.24 2.55
N LEU A 128 15.89 -3.48 3.54
CA LEU A 128 16.70 -2.69 4.44
C LEU A 128 16.52 -3.15 5.88
N SER A 129 17.51 -2.83 6.71
CA SER A 129 17.46 -3.14 8.13
C SER A 129 16.58 -2.14 8.88
N ASN A 130 16.16 -2.50 10.09
CA ASN A 130 15.40 -1.61 10.97
C ASN A 130 16.10 -0.27 11.28
N GLU A 131 17.43 -0.19 11.12
CA GLU A 131 18.20 1.04 11.30
C GLU A 131 17.89 2.10 10.24
N TRP A 132 17.36 1.67 9.10
CA TRP A 132 16.92 2.56 8.02
C TRP A 132 15.57 3.20 8.28
N THR A 133 14.81 2.74 9.29
CA THR A 133 13.52 3.33 9.64
C THR A 133 13.71 4.78 10.06
N PRO A 134 13.35 5.76 9.22
CA PRO A 134 13.39 7.15 9.61
C PRO A 134 12.34 7.35 10.70
N LYS A 135 12.71 8.06 11.77
CA LYS A 135 11.72 8.55 12.75
C LYS A 135 10.59 9.36 12.10
N ALA A 136 10.79 9.87 10.89
CA ALA A 136 9.76 10.55 10.12
C ALA A 136 8.54 9.66 9.77
N PHE A 137 8.71 8.34 9.58
CA PHE A 137 7.56 7.42 9.49
C PHE A 137 6.80 7.29 10.83
N LEU A 138 7.35 7.86 11.90
CA LEU A 138 6.70 7.99 13.21
C LEU A 138 5.98 9.34 13.37
N HIS A 139 5.73 10.11 12.30
CA HIS A 139 4.95 11.34 12.42
C HIS A 139 3.61 11.08 13.14
N PRO A 140 3.19 11.90 14.13
CA PRO A 140 2.03 11.61 14.95
C PRO A 140 0.73 11.35 14.18
N VAL A 141 0.53 12.03 13.04
CA VAL A 141 -0.61 11.79 12.16
C VAL A 141 -0.56 10.38 11.55
N VAL A 142 0.60 9.94 11.07
CA VAL A 142 0.80 8.59 10.52
C VAL A 142 0.51 7.55 11.61
N GLN A 143 1.07 7.73 12.81
CA GLN A 143 0.84 6.83 13.94
C GLN A 143 -0.64 6.72 14.33
N ILE A 144 -1.39 7.83 14.31
CA ILE A 144 -2.83 7.82 14.57
C ILE A 144 -3.58 7.06 13.48
N ILE A 145 -3.20 7.22 12.21
CA ILE A 145 -3.83 6.49 11.09
C ILE A 145 -3.55 4.99 11.24
N LEU A 146 -2.29 4.59 11.42
CA LEU A 146 -1.89 3.20 11.59
C LEU A 146 -2.60 2.54 12.76
N ARG A 147 -2.62 3.17 13.95
CA ARG A 147 -3.31 2.62 15.13
C ARG A 147 -4.80 2.40 14.90
N ARG A 148 -5.44 3.32 14.20
CA ARG A 148 -6.88 3.24 13.93
C ARG A 148 -7.23 2.21 12.86
N ALA A 149 -6.34 2.03 11.88
CA ALA A 149 -6.57 1.11 10.77
C ALA A 149 -6.14 -0.33 11.10
N LEU A 150 -5.03 -0.51 11.81
CA LEU A 150 -4.40 -1.81 12.10
C LEU A 150 -4.59 -2.27 13.55
N GLY A 151 -5.06 -1.41 14.45
CA GLY A 151 -5.11 -1.67 15.90
C GLY A 151 -3.90 -1.12 16.64
N GLU A 152 -3.87 -1.24 17.98
CA GLU A 152 -2.76 -0.73 18.80
C GLU A 152 -1.48 -1.56 18.66
N ASP A 153 -1.61 -2.84 18.29
CA ASP A 153 -0.51 -3.81 18.22
C ASP A 153 -0.07 -4.08 16.77
N TYR A 154 0.39 -3.04 16.06
CA TYR A 154 1.03 -3.20 14.75
C TYR A 154 2.55 -3.11 14.86
N SER A 155 3.22 -3.77 13.91
CA SER A 155 4.67 -3.69 13.73
C SER A 155 5.00 -3.34 12.28
N VAL A 156 6.18 -2.79 12.06
CA VAL A 156 6.72 -2.66 10.69
C VAL A 156 6.94 -4.06 10.16
N HIS A 157 6.35 -4.42 9.02
CA HIS A 157 6.53 -5.74 8.41
C HIS A 157 7.79 -5.83 7.56
N SER A 158 8.08 -4.84 6.74
CA SER A 158 9.31 -4.79 5.96
C SER A 158 9.65 -3.35 5.66
N ILE A 159 10.94 -3.09 5.48
CA ILE A 159 11.47 -1.81 5.02
C ILE A 159 12.29 -2.10 3.80
N GLY A 160 12.04 -1.36 2.74
CA GLY A 160 12.79 -1.51 1.52
C GLY A 160 12.71 -0.29 0.64
N ALA A 161 13.36 -0.41 -0.50
CA ALA A 161 13.28 0.54 -1.59
C ALA A 161 13.00 -0.23 -2.88
N ALA A 162 12.05 0.29 -3.66
CA ALA A 162 11.89 -0.10 -5.05
C ALA A 162 12.75 0.83 -5.90
N VAL A 163 13.67 0.24 -6.68
CA VAL A 163 14.55 0.95 -7.61
C VAL A 163 14.16 0.55 -9.02
N SER A 164 13.89 1.53 -9.86
CA SER A 164 13.61 1.34 -11.28
C SER A 164 14.71 2.01 -12.10
N GLU A 165 15.30 1.28 -13.03
CA GLU A 165 16.27 1.82 -13.98
C GLU A 165 15.58 2.67 -15.06
N PRO A 166 16.32 3.55 -15.76
CA PRO A 166 15.76 4.29 -16.88
C PRO A 166 15.13 3.36 -17.91
N LYS A 167 13.90 3.68 -18.34
CA LYS A 167 13.08 2.89 -19.29
C LYS A 167 12.49 1.59 -18.72
N THR A 168 12.54 1.38 -17.40
CA THR A 168 11.74 0.33 -16.75
C THR A 168 10.28 0.44 -17.20
N PRO A 169 9.66 -0.63 -17.72
CA PRO A 169 8.27 -0.59 -18.16
C PRO A 169 7.31 -0.36 -16.98
N GLU A 170 6.08 0.03 -17.30
CA GLU A 170 5.01 0.10 -16.31
C GLU A 170 4.79 -1.25 -15.60
N GLY A 171 4.53 -1.19 -14.29
CA GLY A 171 4.17 -2.38 -13.53
C GLY A 171 2.76 -2.84 -13.86
N HIS A 172 2.48 -4.13 -13.69
CA HIS A 172 1.12 -4.64 -13.76
C HIS A 172 0.30 -4.19 -12.55
N TRP A 173 -1.01 -4.00 -12.73
CA TRP A 173 -1.94 -3.77 -11.62
C TRP A 173 -1.89 -4.94 -10.65
N HIS A 174 -1.62 -4.67 -9.38
CA HIS A 174 -1.52 -5.67 -8.33
C HIS A 174 -1.97 -5.10 -6.98
N MET A 175 -2.10 -5.99 -6.00
CA MET A 175 -2.17 -5.64 -4.58
C MET A 175 -0.85 -6.06 -3.93
N ASP A 176 -0.31 -5.24 -3.05
CA ASP A 176 0.95 -5.56 -2.34
C ASP A 176 0.81 -6.79 -1.44
N GLN A 177 -0.39 -7.02 -0.90
CA GLN A 177 -0.64 -8.06 0.09
C GLN A 177 -1.47 -9.19 -0.51
N SER A 178 -1.02 -10.41 -0.24
CA SER A 178 -1.80 -11.59 -0.56
C SER A 178 -3.04 -11.68 0.34
N PRO A 179 -4.14 -12.28 -0.15
CA PRO A 179 -5.27 -12.66 0.67
C PRO A 179 -4.88 -13.45 1.92
N ILE A 180 -5.42 -13.08 3.09
CA ILE A 180 -5.19 -13.82 4.35
C ILE A 180 -5.79 -15.23 4.27
N PHE A 181 -6.89 -15.39 3.53
CA PHE A 181 -7.62 -16.64 3.42
C PHE A 181 -7.40 -17.34 2.06
N GLY A 182 -6.21 -17.15 1.46
CA GLY A 182 -5.77 -17.80 0.21
C GLY A 182 -6.41 -17.22 -1.04
N ASP A 183 -7.74 -17.17 -1.04
CA ASP A 183 -8.55 -16.40 -1.98
C ASP A 183 -9.47 -15.53 -1.14
N ASN A 184 -9.34 -14.20 -1.17
CA ASN A 184 -10.28 -13.28 -0.51
C ASN A 184 -11.66 -13.30 -1.19
N SER A 185 -11.98 -14.37 -1.92
CA SER A 185 -13.17 -14.49 -2.75
C SER A 185 -14.40 -14.57 -1.87
N TYR A 186 -15.28 -13.57 -2.04
CA TYR A 186 -16.62 -13.57 -1.48
C TYR A 186 -17.36 -14.88 -1.81
N ALA A 187 -17.12 -15.46 -2.99
CA ALA A 187 -17.75 -16.72 -3.39
C ALA A 187 -17.32 -17.92 -2.54
N ASN A 188 -16.10 -17.91 -1.99
CA ASN A 188 -15.57 -19.04 -1.22
C ASN A 188 -15.92 -18.93 0.27
N HIS A 189 -15.89 -17.71 0.82
CA HIS A 189 -15.99 -17.50 2.28
C HIS A 189 -17.24 -16.73 2.73
N GLY A 190 -18.01 -16.17 1.79
CA GLY A 190 -19.19 -15.34 2.08
C GLY A 190 -18.86 -13.92 2.52
N PHE A 191 -17.58 -13.54 2.55
CA PHE A 191 -17.08 -12.18 2.76
C PHE A 191 -15.92 -11.91 1.79
N GLY A 192 -15.83 -10.69 1.29
CA GLY A 192 -14.73 -10.25 0.44
C GLY A 192 -13.57 -9.68 1.24
N GLY A 193 -12.43 -9.46 0.57
CA GLY A 193 -11.26 -8.82 1.20
C GLY A 193 -11.55 -7.41 1.73
N HIS A 194 -12.54 -6.71 1.16
CA HIS A 194 -12.97 -5.39 1.60
C HIS A 194 -13.85 -5.41 2.87
N ASP A 195 -14.43 -6.56 3.24
CA ASP A 195 -15.19 -6.73 4.49
C ASP A 195 -14.26 -6.91 5.70
N ILE A 196 -12.98 -7.20 5.44
CA ILE A 196 -11.96 -7.46 6.44
C ILE A 196 -11.20 -6.15 6.74
N PRO A 197 -10.92 -5.83 8.01
CA PRO A 197 -10.02 -4.72 8.33
C PRO A 197 -8.69 -4.88 7.60
N SER A 198 -8.08 -3.76 7.19
CA SER A 198 -6.74 -3.78 6.62
C SER A 198 -5.77 -4.45 7.60
N THR A 199 -4.95 -5.37 7.09
CA THR A 199 -3.97 -6.09 7.90
C THR A 199 -2.54 -5.64 7.66
N ALA A 200 -2.34 -4.84 6.62
CA ALA A 200 -1.09 -4.15 6.35
C ALA A 200 -1.40 -2.84 5.62
N ILE A 201 -0.49 -1.87 5.79
CA ILE A 201 -0.51 -0.58 5.11
C ILE A 201 0.89 -0.33 4.59
N THR A 202 1.01 -0.09 3.29
CA THR A 202 2.27 0.31 2.66
C THR A 202 2.42 1.82 2.79
N LEU A 203 3.54 2.26 3.33
CA LEU A 203 3.94 3.67 3.35
C LEU A 203 5.07 3.87 2.34
N ILE A 204 4.84 4.75 1.37
CA ILE A 204 5.82 5.05 0.31
C ILE A 204 6.26 6.50 0.48
N ALA A 205 7.57 6.72 0.58
CA ALA A 205 8.17 8.04 0.51
C ALA A 205 9.12 8.08 -0.69
N PRO A 206 8.88 8.96 -1.67
CA PRO A 206 9.78 9.06 -2.81
C PRO A 206 11.14 9.59 -2.36
N LEU A 207 12.20 8.87 -2.74
CA LEU A 207 13.59 9.30 -2.56
C LEU A 207 14.12 10.07 -3.77
N ALA A 208 13.27 10.46 -4.71
CA ALA A 208 13.63 11.31 -5.84
C ALA A 208 12.39 12.12 -6.22
N ASP A 209 12.57 13.16 -7.03
CA ASP A 209 11.41 13.88 -7.56
C ASP A 209 10.59 12.93 -8.44
N MET A 210 9.27 12.92 -8.20
CA MET A 210 8.33 12.09 -8.97
C MET A 210 7.64 12.99 -9.99
N THR A 211 8.11 12.93 -11.23
CA THR A 211 7.50 13.60 -12.38
C THR A 211 6.83 12.57 -13.28
N PRO A 212 5.90 12.96 -14.16
CA PRO A 212 5.33 12.03 -15.15
C PRO A 212 6.38 11.30 -15.99
N GLU A 213 7.55 11.90 -16.21
CA GLU A 213 8.68 11.29 -16.93
C GLU A 213 9.37 10.16 -16.13
N PHE A 214 9.39 10.27 -14.80
CA PHE A 214 9.99 9.26 -13.91
C PHE A 214 9.04 8.14 -13.50
N GLY A 215 7.79 8.14 -13.97
CA GLY A 215 6.83 7.08 -13.72
C GLY A 215 6.39 7.01 -12.25
N PRO A 216 5.58 7.98 -11.76
CA PRO A 216 5.09 7.93 -10.40
C PRO A 216 4.22 6.68 -10.18
N THR A 217 4.14 6.20 -8.94
CA THR A 217 3.22 5.10 -8.61
C THR A 217 1.78 5.50 -8.91
N GLU A 218 1.10 4.69 -9.73
CA GLU A 218 -0.31 4.86 -10.04
C GLU A 218 -1.19 4.02 -9.12
N PHE A 219 -2.36 4.56 -8.78
CA PHE A 219 -3.34 3.90 -7.91
C PHE A 219 -4.70 3.84 -8.60
N CYS A 220 -5.33 2.67 -8.58
CA CYS A 220 -6.71 2.51 -9.04
C CYS A 220 -7.67 2.87 -7.89
N ILE A 221 -8.14 4.13 -7.85
CA ILE A 221 -9.02 4.61 -6.78
C ILE A 221 -10.31 3.76 -6.73
N GLY A 222 -10.67 3.30 -5.53
CA GLY A 222 -11.86 2.49 -5.30
C GLY A 222 -11.68 0.98 -5.51
N SER A 223 -10.59 0.54 -6.17
CA SER A 223 -10.32 -0.89 -6.42
C SER A 223 -10.24 -1.75 -5.15
N SER A 224 -9.86 -1.16 -4.03
CA SER A 224 -9.85 -1.82 -2.72
C SER A 224 -11.23 -2.32 -2.28
N TYR A 225 -12.33 -1.67 -2.69
CA TYR A 225 -13.69 -2.13 -2.40
C TYR A 225 -14.08 -3.36 -3.23
N LEU A 226 -13.32 -3.65 -4.29
CA LEU A 226 -13.53 -4.80 -5.15
C LEU A 226 -12.65 -5.98 -4.76
N ALA A 227 -11.82 -5.83 -3.72
CA ALA A 227 -10.98 -6.91 -3.21
C ALA A 227 -11.88 -8.12 -2.83
N GLY A 228 -11.66 -9.25 -3.51
CA GLY A 228 -12.46 -10.45 -3.28
C GLY A 228 -13.72 -10.60 -4.11
N VAL A 229 -14.05 -9.61 -4.94
CA VAL A 229 -15.17 -9.70 -5.87
C VAL A 229 -14.64 -10.23 -7.20
N ASN A 230 -15.09 -11.43 -7.59
CA ASN A 230 -14.77 -11.98 -8.91
C ASN A 230 -15.70 -11.36 -9.96
N LEU A 231 -15.30 -10.21 -10.51
CA LEU A 231 -16.05 -9.54 -11.57
C LEU A 231 -15.79 -10.27 -12.89
N LYS A 232 -16.81 -10.94 -13.41
CA LYS A 232 -16.79 -11.39 -14.80
C LYS A 232 -16.96 -10.17 -15.71
N PRO A 233 -16.27 -10.08 -16.87
CA PRO A 233 -16.43 -8.96 -17.80
C PRO A 233 -17.89 -8.65 -18.14
N GLU A 234 -18.71 -9.69 -18.30
CA GLU A 234 -20.17 -9.59 -18.59
C GLU A 234 -20.94 -8.82 -17.50
N SER A 235 -20.50 -8.86 -16.24
CA SER A 235 -21.15 -8.17 -15.12
C SER A 235 -20.85 -6.67 -15.04
N LEU A 236 -19.96 -6.15 -15.90
CA LEU A 236 -19.60 -4.73 -15.94
C LEU A 236 -20.48 -3.93 -16.92
N GLU A 237 -21.14 -4.59 -17.88
CA GLU A 237 -21.94 -3.93 -18.91
C GLU A 237 -23.19 -3.25 -18.31
N ASP A 238 -23.81 -3.86 -17.30
CA ASP A 238 -25.02 -3.34 -16.64
C ASP A 238 -24.80 -2.10 -15.76
N ILE A 239 -23.55 -1.83 -15.36
CA ILE A 239 -23.22 -0.74 -14.41
C ILE A 239 -22.97 0.59 -15.13
N THR A 240 -22.64 0.54 -16.42
CA THR A 240 -22.28 1.72 -17.22
C THR A 240 -23.48 2.44 -17.85
N GLN A 241 -24.69 1.98 -17.60
CA GLN A 241 -25.92 2.64 -18.04
C GLN A 241 -26.36 3.62 -16.93
N PRO A 242 -26.10 4.93 -17.06
CA PRO A 242 -26.69 5.90 -16.14
C PRO A 242 -28.22 5.85 -16.28
N GLU A 243 -28.94 5.72 -15.16
CA GLU A 243 -30.39 5.99 -15.09
C GLU A 243 -30.73 7.42 -15.51
#